data_AF-A0A5J4TBW2-F1
#
_entry.id   AF-A0A5J4TBW2-F1
#
_cell.length_a   1.000
_cell.length_b   1.000
_cell.length_c   1.000
_cell.angle_alpha   90.00
_cell.angle_beta   90.00
_cell.angle_gamma   90.00
#
_symmetry.space_group_name_H-M   'P 1'
#
loop_
_entity.id
_entity.type
_entity.pdbx_description
1 polymer ?
#
loop_
_entity_poly.entity_id
_entity_poly.type
_entity_poly.pdbx_seq_one_letter_code
_entity_poly.pdbx_strand_id
1 'polypeptide(L)'
;CGFFITMNPGYAGRTELPDNLKALFRPVAMMIPDYALIAEIMLFSEGFQTAKDLAQKMTQLYKLSSEQLSQQDHYDFGMRAVKSVLVMAGALKRKYDKLSEDTVLIRALRDTNTPKFLSDDVPLFMDIIRDLFPGVNIPAIEHAILQGAISTALKIQGMQPAQQFILKCLQVYETMEVRWGLMLVGETGTGKTTCLRALSNGLYDLHEGALQGKPECAGFGQVRTTILNPKAVTMGELYGEFNEITREWHDGLVPYYVKEMIEQSKEAVIASEQASEEMGMKIPPPRDVLWFDGPVDAIWIESMNSVLDDNKILCLSNGDRIKLTNNMAMLFEVADLRVASPATVSRCGMIYLEKTQLGWLHEADSWKDLFSEAFPH
;
A
#
# COMPACT_ATOMS: atom_id res chain seq x y z
N CYS A 1 14.89 -6.09 35.75
CA CYS A 1 14.83 -5.53 34.39
C CYS A 1 15.60 -6.45 33.44
N GLY A 2 15.07 -6.72 32.25
CA GLY A 2 15.76 -7.46 31.20
C GLY A 2 15.97 -6.55 29.99
N PHE A 3 17.15 -6.62 29.37
CA PHE A 3 17.49 -5.83 28.19
C PHE A 3 17.62 -6.74 26.98
N PHE A 4 16.96 -6.35 25.89
CA PHE A 4 16.98 -7.09 24.63
C PHE A 4 17.30 -6.12 23.50
N ILE A 5 18.15 -6.54 22.58
CA ILE A 5 18.50 -5.78 21.38
C ILE A 5 18.31 -6.66 20.15
N THR A 6 17.87 -6.06 19.06
CA THR A 6 17.79 -6.71 17.75
C THR A 6 18.78 -6.04 16.81
N MET A 7 19.57 -6.85 16.10
CA MET A 7 20.58 -6.38 15.17
C MET A 7 20.42 -7.14 13.85
N ASN A 8 20.37 -6.41 12.74
CA ASN A 8 20.44 -6.98 11.39
C ASN A 8 21.83 -6.67 10.82
N PRO A 9 22.73 -7.66 10.72
CA PRO A 9 24.03 -7.47 10.10
C PRO A 9 23.88 -6.97 8.66
N GLY A 10 24.72 -6.01 8.24
CA GLY A 10 24.74 -5.50 6.87
C GLY A 10 23.57 -4.56 6.50
N TYR A 11 22.75 -4.15 7.46
CA TYR A 11 21.66 -3.20 7.21
C TYR A 11 22.24 -1.79 7.00
N ALA A 12 22.10 -1.28 5.77
CA ALA A 12 22.59 0.05 5.40
C ALA A 12 21.98 1.15 6.29
N GLY A 13 22.80 2.11 6.71
CA GLY A 13 22.39 3.22 7.57
C GLY A 13 22.57 3.00 9.08
N ARG A 14 22.94 1.78 9.51
CA ARG A 14 23.21 1.50 10.94
C ARG A 14 24.70 1.34 11.24
N THR A 15 25.10 1.83 12.41
CA THR A 15 26.42 1.56 12.97
C THR A 15 26.43 0.20 13.67
N GLU A 16 27.54 -0.52 13.54
CA GLU A 16 27.70 -1.77 14.27
C GLU A 16 27.80 -1.53 15.78
N LEU A 17 27.25 -2.46 16.56
CA LEU A 17 27.39 -2.44 18.00
C LEU A 17 28.87 -2.63 18.39
N PRO A 18 29.44 -1.78 19.26
CA PRO A 18 30.79 -1.96 19.79
C PRO A 18 30.98 -3.32 20.47
N ASP A 19 32.18 -3.92 20.33
CA ASP A 19 32.45 -5.28 20.81
C ASP A 19 32.34 -5.42 22.34
N ASN A 20 32.69 -4.37 23.08
CA ASN A 20 32.52 -4.32 24.53
C ASN A 20 31.04 -4.43 24.96
N LEU A 21 30.11 -3.89 24.17
CA LEU A 21 28.68 -4.03 24.40
C LEU A 21 28.18 -5.38 23.88
N LYS A 22 28.64 -5.83 22.70
CA LYS A 22 28.30 -7.17 22.17
C LYS A 22 28.61 -8.28 23.18
N ALA A 23 29.73 -8.17 23.91
CA ALA A 23 30.13 -9.13 24.95
C ALA A 23 29.15 -9.23 26.14
N LEU A 24 28.31 -8.23 26.36
CA LEU A 24 27.30 -8.23 27.43
C LEU A 24 26.01 -8.95 27.03
N PHE A 25 25.82 -9.27 25.75
CA PHE A 25 24.61 -9.91 25.25
C PHE A 25 24.87 -11.34 24.81
N ARG A 26 23.86 -12.20 24.95
CA ARG A 26 23.87 -13.55 24.39
C ARG A 26 23.32 -13.50 22.97
N PRO A 27 24.10 -13.86 21.93
CA PRO A 27 23.59 -13.88 20.56
C PRO A 27 22.61 -15.05 20.38
N VAL A 28 21.51 -14.77 19.69
CA VAL A 28 20.53 -15.76 19.25
C VAL A 28 20.31 -15.56 17.75
N ALA A 29 20.56 -16.60 16.96
CA ALA A 29 20.38 -16.56 15.52
C ALA A 29 18.92 -16.86 15.16
N MET A 30 18.23 -15.92 14.50
CA MET A 30 16.86 -16.06 14.00
C MET A 30 16.88 -16.01 12.46
N MET A 31 17.36 -17.10 11.84
CA MET A 31 17.67 -17.11 10.40
C MET A 31 16.45 -17.33 9.49
N ILE A 32 15.71 -18.43 9.68
CA ILE A 32 14.62 -18.82 8.78
C ILE A 32 13.46 -19.38 9.61
N PRO A 33 12.27 -18.76 9.58
CA PRO A 33 11.08 -19.32 10.22
C PRO A 33 10.48 -20.46 9.38
N ASP A 34 9.65 -21.30 9.99
CA ASP A 34 8.87 -22.31 9.26
C ASP A 34 7.59 -21.67 8.69
N TYR A 35 7.64 -21.34 7.40
CA TYR A 35 6.54 -20.68 6.70
C TYR A 35 5.28 -21.54 6.64
N ALA A 36 5.44 -22.86 6.43
CA ALA A 36 4.32 -23.77 6.26
C ALA A 36 3.55 -23.95 7.57
N LEU A 37 4.27 -24.16 8.69
CA LEU A 37 3.64 -24.31 10.00
C LEU A 37 2.93 -23.02 10.43
N ILE A 38 3.55 -21.86 10.20
CA ILE A 38 2.92 -20.57 10.54
C ILE A 38 1.67 -20.35 9.68
N ALA A 39 1.76 -20.59 8.38
CA ALA A 39 0.61 -20.45 7.48
C ALA A 39 -0.54 -21.39 7.84
N GLU A 40 -0.25 -22.65 8.19
CA GLU A 40 -1.25 -23.63 8.64
C GLU A 40 -2.00 -23.13 9.88
N ILE A 41 -1.28 -22.71 10.92
CA ILE A 41 -1.87 -22.20 12.17
C ILE A 41 -2.73 -20.95 11.91
N MET A 42 -2.24 -20.03 11.08
CA MET A 42 -2.97 -18.82 10.74
C MET A 42 -4.25 -19.11 9.96
N LEU A 43 -4.19 -19.95 8.92
CA LEU A 43 -5.38 -20.36 8.15
C LEU A 43 -6.41 -21.04 9.06
N PHE A 44 -5.98 -21.93 9.96
CA PHE A 44 -6.90 -22.53 10.94
C PHE A 44 -7.56 -21.48 11.84
N SER A 45 -6.80 -20.48 12.31
CA SER A 45 -7.35 -19.40 13.14
C SER A 45 -8.35 -18.51 12.41
N GLU A 46 -8.25 -18.42 11.07
CA GLU A 46 -9.16 -17.68 10.21
C GLU A 46 -10.38 -18.52 9.76
N GLY A 47 -10.47 -19.79 10.18
CA GLY A 47 -11.63 -20.66 9.95
C GLY A 47 -11.52 -21.57 8.73
N PHE A 48 -10.33 -21.75 8.16
CA PHE A 48 -10.10 -22.70 7.07
C PHE A 48 -10.04 -24.14 7.59
N GLN A 49 -10.75 -25.05 6.93
CA GLN A 49 -10.78 -26.47 7.28
C GLN A 49 -9.65 -27.25 6.62
N THR A 50 -9.25 -26.86 5.40
CA THR A 50 -8.16 -27.50 4.63
C THR A 50 -6.82 -26.77 4.75
N ALA A 51 -6.61 -26.07 5.88
CA ALA A 51 -5.47 -25.19 6.13
C ALA A 51 -4.10 -25.83 5.88
N LYS A 52 -3.91 -27.11 6.21
CA LYS A 52 -2.64 -27.83 6.01
C LYS A 52 -2.23 -27.94 4.55
N ASP A 53 -3.15 -28.35 3.67
CA ASP A 53 -2.88 -28.48 2.23
C ASP A 53 -2.65 -27.11 1.59
N LEU A 54 -3.50 -26.14 1.95
CA LEU A 54 -3.41 -24.76 1.50
C LEU A 54 -2.09 -24.08 1.90
N ALA A 55 -1.60 -24.31 3.12
CA ALA A 55 -0.34 -23.77 3.61
C ALA A 55 0.87 -24.31 2.83
N GLN A 56 0.86 -25.60 2.49
CA GLN A 56 1.90 -26.21 1.66
C GLN A 56 1.90 -25.63 0.24
N LYS A 57 0.72 -25.55 -0.39
CA LYS A 57 0.57 -24.93 -1.72
C LYS A 57 1.02 -23.48 -1.73
N MET A 58 0.62 -22.69 -0.72
CA MET A 58 1.03 -21.29 -0.58
C MET A 58 2.55 -21.16 -0.44
N THR A 59 3.18 -21.96 0.43
CA THR A 59 4.63 -21.89 0.65
C THR A 59 5.40 -22.28 -0.61
N GLN A 60 4.92 -23.31 -1.32
CA GLN A 60 5.49 -23.74 -2.59
C GLN A 60 5.35 -22.66 -3.68
N LEU A 61 4.20 -21.98 -3.75
CA LEU A 61 3.97 -20.86 -4.67
C LEU A 61 4.98 -19.73 -4.45
N TYR A 62 5.19 -19.31 -3.19
CA TYR A 62 6.15 -18.26 -2.86
C TYR A 62 7.59 -18.67 -3.20
N LYS A 63 7.95 -19.93 -2.94
CA LYS A 63 9.26 -20.48 -3.32
C LYS A 63 9.47 -20.49 -4.83
N LEU A 64 8.50 -21.00 -5.60
CA LEU A 64 8.57 -21.02 -7.06
C LEU A 64 8.60 -19.60 -7.63
N SER A 65 7.82 -18.68 -7.06
CA SER A 65 7.81 -17.27 -7.47
C SER A 65 9.16 -16.60 -7.24
N SER A 66 9.84 -16.88 -6.13
CA SER A 66 11.18 -16.32 -5.88
C SER A 66 12.30 -16.95 -6.73
N GLU A 67 12.09 -18.17 -7.24
CA GLU A 67 13.04 -18.89 -8.08
C GLU A 67 12.84 -18.66 -9.59
N GLN A 68 11.60 -18.44 -10.05
CA GLN A 68 11.24 -18.39 -11.47
C GLN A 68 10.95 -16.98 -12.01
N LEU A 69 10.49 -16.04 -11.17
CA LEU A 69 10.22 -14.68 -11.61
C LEU A 69 11.51 -13.86 -11.70
N SER A 70 11.46 -12.74 -12.40
CA SER A 70 12.61 -11.84 -12.49
C SER A 70 13.04 -11.29 -11.11
N GLN A 71 14.33 -11.03 -10.94
CA GLN A 71 14.84 -10.42 -9.70
C GLN A 71 14.63 -8.90 -9.73
N GLN A 72 13.77 -8.41 -8.84
CA GLN A 72 13.44 -6.99 -8.69
C GLN A 72 13.57 -6.54 -7.23
N ASP A 73 14.05 -5.31 -7.00
CA ASP A 73 14.24 -4.75 -5.66
C ASP A 73 12.93 -4.62 -4.85
N HIS A 74 11.79 -4.51 -5.55
CA HIS A 74 10.46 -4.34 -4.96
C HIS A 74 9.71 -5.66 -4.77
N TYR A 75 10.30 -6.80 -5.14
CA TYR A 75 9.69 -8.11 -4.93
C TYR A 75 9.93 -8.59 -3.49
N ASP A 76 8.85 -8.67 -2.71
CA ASP A 76 8.88 -9.26 -1.37
C ASP A 76 8.13 -10.59 -1.33
N PHE A 77 8.87 -11.65 -1.00
CA PHE A 77 8.36 -13.02 -0.78
C PHE A 77 8.61 -13.48 0.67
N GLY A 78 8.95 -12.56 1.58
CA GLY A 78 9.24 -12.86 2.98
C GLY A 78 7.99 -13.08 3.84
N MET A 79 8.21 -13.39 5.12
CA MET A 79 7.15 -13.75 6.07
C MET A 79 6.09 -12.65 6.27
N ARG A 80 6.45 -11.37 6.11
CA ARG A 80 5.48 -10.26 6.19
C ARG A 80 4.49 -10.27 5.03
N ALA A 81 4.98 -10.52 3.80
CA ALA A 81 4.12 -10.71 2.64
C ALA A 81 3.17 -11.88 2.84
N VAL A 82 3.68 -13.01 3.34
CA VAL A 82 2.89 -14.21 3.65
C VAL A 82 1.82 -13.91 4.71
N LYS A 83 2.18 -13.28 5.83
CA LYS A 83 1.23 -12.86 6.88
C LYS A 83 0.11 -11.98 6.31
N SER A 84 0.46 -11.00 5.46
CA SER A 84 -0.50 -10.09 4.84
C SER A 84 -1.51 -10.82 3.94
N VAL A 85 -1.07 -11.82 3.17
CA VAL A 85 -1.97 -12.64 2.35
C VAL A 85 -2.90 -13.46 3.23
N LEU A 86 -2.39 -14.05 4.31
CA LEU A 86 -3.18 -14.89 5.21
C LEU A 86 -4.29 -14.10 5.91
N VAL A 87 -3.98 -12.90 6.40
CA VAL A 87 -4.97 -11.99 6.99
C VAL A 87 -6.02 -11.58 5.95
N MET A 88 -5.60 -11.27 4.73
CA MET A 88 -6.53 -10.97 3.62
C MET A 88 -7.43 -12.18 3.30
N ALA A 89 -6.86 -13.39 3.23
CA ALA A 89 -7.61 -14.61 2.96
C ALA A 89 -8.69 -14.85 4.01
N GLY A 90 -8.39 -14.62 5.29
CA GLY A 90 -9.37 -14.68 6.37
C GLY A 90 -10.50 -13.65 6.23
N ALA A 91 -10.18 -12.40 5.88
CA ALA A 91 -11.18 -11.37 5.61
C ALA A 91 -12.07 -11.73 4.41
N LEU A 92 -11.48 -12.27 3.33
CA LEU A 92 -12.21 -12.74 2.15
C LEU A 92 -13.08 -13.95 2.47
N LYS A 93 -12.62 -14.89 3.31
CA LYS A 93 -13.41 -16.06 3.73
C LYS A 93 -14.66 -15.63 4.50
N ARG A 94 -14.54 -14.66 5.40
CA ARG A 94 -15.70 -14.07 6.11
C ARG A 94 -16.67 -13.36 5.18
N LYS A 95 -16.16 -12.65 4.17
CA LYS A 95 -16.99 -11.91 3.20
C LYS A 95 -17.71 -12.85 2.22
N TYR A 96 -17.07 -13.96 1.84
CA TYR A 96 -17.55 -14.89 0.82
C TYR A 96 -17.63 -16.32 1.35
N ASP A 97 -18.56 -16.56 2.29
CA ASP A 97 -18.69 -17.85 2.98
C ASP A 97 -18.91 -19.05 2.04
N LYS A 98 -19.61 -18.82 0.92
CA LYS A 98 -19.97 -19.84 -0.09
C LYS A 98 -18.85 -20.21 -1.06
N LEU A 99 -17.77 -19.43 -1.13
CA LEU A 99 -16.65 -19.76 -2.02
C LEU A 99 -15.79 -20.88 -1.42
N SER A 100 -15.28 -21.74 -2.30
CA SER A 100 -14.29 -22.76 -1.92
C SER A 100 -13.05 -22.11 -1.31
N GLU A 101 -12.44 -22.74 -0.32
CA GLU A 101 -11.24 -22.24 0.35
C GLU A 101 -10.08 -21.99 -0.64
N ASP A 102 -9.88 -22.88 -1.62
CA ASP A 102 -8.90 -22.72 -2.69
C ASP A 102 -9.10 -21.41 -3.47
N THR A 103 -10.33 -21.15 -3.97
CA THR A 103 -10.67 -19.91 -4.67
C THR A 103 -10.41 -18.66 -3.82
N VAL A 104 -10.71 -18.72 -2.52
CA VAL A 104 -10.47 -17.60 -1.59
C VAL A 104 -8.98 -17.33 -1.43
N LEU A 105 -8.16 -18.37 -1.26
CA LEU A 105 -6.72 -18.23 -1.12
C LEU A 105 -6.06 -17.75 -2.42
N ILE A 106 -6.42 -18.33 -3.57
CA ILE A 106 -5.91 -17.91 -4.88
C ILE A 106 -6.21 -16.43 -5.11
N ARG A 107 -7.41 -15.98 -4.74
CA ARG A 107 -7.79 -14.57 -4.82
C ARG A 107 -6.91 -13.69 -3.94
N ALA A 108 -6.71 -14.06 -2.67
CA ALA A 108 -5.84 -13.30 -1.78
C ALA A 108 -4.39 -13.20 -2.30
N LEU A 109 -3.87 -14.30 -2.86
CA LEU A 109 -2.56 -14.37 -3.48
C LEU A 109 -2.45 -13.47 -4.71
N ARG A 110 -3.43 -13.55 -5.62
CA ARG A 110 -3.46 -12.73 -6.83
C ARG A 110 -3.56 -11.26 -6.49
N ASP A 111 -4.53 -10.87 -5.67
CA ASP A 111 -4.84 -9.47 -5.39
C ASP A 111 -3.68 -8.79 -4.63
N THR A 112 -2.94 -9.52 -3.79
CA THR A 112 -1.77 -8.98 -3.06
C THR A 112 -0.50 -8.88 -3.92
N ASN A 113 -0.30 -9.81 -4.87
CA ASN A 113 0.98 -9.93 -5.58
C ASN A 113 0.94 -9.37 -7.02
N THR A 114 -0.19 -9.40 -7.70
CA THR A 114 -0.30 -8.88 -9.09
C THR A 114 0.07 -7.39 -9.21
N PRO A 115 -0.31 -6.50 -8.26
CA PRO A 115 0.01 -5.07 -8.39
C PRO A 115 1.50 -4.76 -8.43
N LYS A 116 2.35 -5.60 -7.82
CA LYS A 116 3.80 -5.40 -7.73
C LYS A 116 4.60 -6.03 -8.87
N PHE A 117 4.01 -6.93 -9.66
CA PHE A 117 4.75 -7.64 -10.71
C PHE A 117 4.86 -6.84 -12.00
N LEU A 118 5.95 -7.09 -12.74
CA LEU A 118 6.13 -6.65 -14.11
C LEU A 118 5.11 -7.34 -15.03
N SER A 119 4.78 -6.70 -16.15
CA SER A 119 3.79 -7.23 -17.10
C SER A 119 4.17 -8.61 -17.64
N ASP A 120 5.47 -8.90 -17.81
CA ASP A 120 5.98 -10.19 -18.29
C ASP A 120 5.98 -11.29 -17.22
N ASP A 121 6.08 -10.92 -15.93
CA ASP A 121 6.08 -11.86 -14.80
C ASP A 121 4.66 -12.28 -14.37
N VAL A 122 3.65 -11.45 -14.67
CA VAL A 122 2.24 -11.75 -14.33
C VAL A 122 1.76 -13.07 -14.97
N PRO A 123 1.97 -13.34 -16.27
CA PRO A 123 1.62 -14.64 -16.86
C PRO A 123 2.31 -15.82 -16.17
N LEU A 124 3.61 -15.72 -15.90
CA LEU A 124 4.39 -16.76 -15.23
C LEU A 124 3.83 -17.07 -13.83
N PHE A 125 3.52 -16.03 -13.07
CA PHE A 125 2.88 -16.18 -11.75
C PHE A 125 1.50 -16.85 -11.84
N MET A 126 0.70 -16.49 -12.83
CA MET A 126 -0.60 -17.10 -13.05
C MET A 126 -0.49 -18.57 -13.48
N ASP A 127 0.56 -18.95 -14.19
CA ASP A 127 0.83 -20.35 -14.54
C ASP A 127 1.26 -21.17 -13.31
N ILE A 128 2.10 -20.61 -12.44
CA ILE A 128 2.43 -21.23 -11.13
C ILE A 128 1.16 -21.47 -10.30
N ILE A 129 0.22 -20.50 -10.30
CA ILE A 129 -1.08 -20.67 -9.62
C ILE A 129 -1.87 -21.84 -10.23
N ARG A 130 -1.97 -21.91 -11.57
CA ARG A 130 -2.73 -22.97 -12.25
C ARG A 130 -2.17 -24.36 -12.00
N ASP A 131 -0.84 -24.47 -11.92
CA ASP A 131 -0.15 -25.74 -11.63
C ASP A 131 -0.40 -26.23 -10.21
N LEU A 132 -0.44 -25.32 -9.23
CA LEU A 132 -0.67 -25.66 -7.82
C LEU A 132 -2.16 -25.83 -7.47
N PHE A 133 -3.06 -25.19 -8.23
CA PHE A 133 -4.51 -25.24 -8.03
C PHE A 133 -5.25 -25.63 -9.32
N PRO A 134 -5.14 -26.90 -9.75
CA PRO A 134 -5.75 -27.35 -11.00
C PRO A 134 -7.29 -27.33 -10.92
N GLY A 135 -7.93 -26.84 -11.98
CA GLY A 135 -9.39 -26.88 -12.13
C GLY A 135 -10.17 -25.82 -11.33
N VAL A 136 -9.50 -24.87 -10.68
CA VAL A 136 -10.15 -23.78 -9.94
C VAL A 136 -10.35 -22.57 -10.86
N ASN A 137 -11.60 -22.13 -11.03
CA ASN A 137 -11.91 -20.92 -11.80
C ASN A 137 -11.89 -19.69 -10.88
N ILE A 138 -11.17 -18.64 -11.27
CA ILE A 138 -11.00 -17.43 -10.45
C ILE A 138 -12.02 -16.39 -10.91
N PRO A 139 -13.05 -16.06 -10.14
CA PRO A 139 -13.99 -15.01 -10.51
C PRO A 139 -13.30 -13.64 -10.53
N ALA A 140 -13.57 -12.85 -11.56
CA ALA A 140 -13.17 -11.43 -11.59
C ALA A 140 -14.08 -10.64 -10.65
N ILE A 141 -13.51 -9.67 -9.92
CA ILE A 141 -14.30 -8.68 -9.19
C ILE A 141 -14.27 -7.41 -10.02
N GLU A 142 -15.46 -6.99 -10.42
CA GLU A 142 -15.61 -5.78 -11.18
C GLU A 142 -16.08 -4.68 -10.24
N HIS A 143 -15.19 -3.74 -9.95
CA HIS A 143 -15.56 -2.46 -9.38
C HIS A 143 -16.14 -1.56 -10.50
N ALA A 144 -17.22 -2.00 -11.16
CA ALA A 144 -17.75 -1.35 -12.36
C ALA A 144 -18.10 0.13 -12.13
N ILE A 145 -18.66 0.45 -10.95
CA ILE A 145 -19.02 1.82 -10.55
C ILE A 145 -17.76 2.70 -10.43
N LEU A 146 -16.74 2.20 -9.73
CA LEU A 146 -15.47 2.92 -9.57
C LEU A 146 -14.71 3.05 -10.89
N GLN A 147 -14.73 2.03 -11.75
CA GLN A 147 -14.16 2.11 -13.10
C GLN A 147 -14.84 3.21 -13.92
N GLY A 148 -16.17 3.31 -13.87
CA GLY A 148 -16.93 4.37 -14.52
C GLY A 148 -16.59 5.76 -14.00
N ALA A 149 -16.47 5.91 -12.67
CA ALA A 149 -16.07 7.17 -12.05
C ALA A 149 -14.65 7.59 -12.44
N ILE A 150 -13.68 6.67 -12.39
CA ILE A 150 -12.29 6.93 -12.82
C ILE A 150 -12.23 7.28 -14.31
N SER A 151 -12.96 6.56 -15.16
CA SER A 151 -13.03 6.87 -16.60
C SER A 151 -13.57 8.28 -16.85
N THR A 152 -14.58 8.69 -16.08
CA THR A 152 -15.15 10.03 -16.15
C THR A 152 -14.15 11.09 -15.67
N ALA A 153 -13.49 10.86 -14.54
CA ALA A 153 -12.47 11.75 -13.99
C ALA A 153 -11.29 11.96 -14.97
N LEU A 154 -10.87 10.90 -15.68
CA LEU A 154 -9.82 10.99 -16.71
C LEU A 154 -10.25 11.84 -17.89
N LYS A 155 -11.48 11.65 -18.39
CA LYS A 155 -12.03 12.44 -19.50
C LYS A 155 -12.16 13.92 -19.15
N ILE A 156 -12.58 14.24 -17.93
CA ILE A 156 -12.67 15.63 -17.45
C ILE A 156 -11.30 16.32 -17.49
N GLN A 157 -10.22 15.56 -17.25
CA GLN A 157 -8.85 16.06 -17.34
C GLN A 157 -8.27 16.03 -18.77
N GLY A 158 -9.09 15.75 -19.78
CA GLY A 158 -8.67 15.68 -21.18
C GLY A 158 -7.81 14.46 -21.51
N MET A 159 -7.88 13.40 -20.70
CA MET A 159 -7.09 12.18 -20.90
C MET A 159 -7.92 11.03 -21.44
N GLN A 160 -7.30 10.23 -22.30
CA GLN A 160 -7.91 9.01 -22.81
C GLN A 160 -7.96 7.90 -21.75
N PRO A 161 -9.13 7.30 -21.49
CA PRO A 161 -9.29 6.25 -20.48
C PRO A 161 -8.75 4.90 -20.98
N ALA A 162 -7.44 4.70 -20.89
CA ALA A 162 -6.82 3.40 -21.19
C ALA A 162 -7.26 2.35 -20.16
N GLN A 163 -7.77 1.20 -20.62
CA GLN A 163 -8.30 0.16 -19.73
C GLN A 163 -7.25 -0.36 -18.74
N GLN A 164 -6.01 -0.55 -19.19
CA GLN A 164 -4.92 -1.01 -18.33
C GLN A 164 -4.58 0.00 -17.23
N PHE A 165 -4.66 1.30 -17.54
CA PHE A 165 -4.45 2.37 -16.58
C PHE A 165 -5.57 2.40 -15.53
N ILE A 166 -6.83 2.24 -15.93
CA ILE A 166 -7.96 2.14 -15.00
C ILE A 166 -7.80 0.94 -14.06
N LEU A 167 -7.37 -0.22 -14.60
CA LEU A 167 -7.09 -1.40 -13.78
C LEU A 167 -5.98 -1.12 -12.76
N LYS A 168 -4.96 -0.34 -13.10
CA LYS A 168 -3.92 0.09 -12.15
C LYS A 168 -4.48 1.03 -11.07
N CYS A 169 -5.35 1.99 -11.42
CA CYS A 169 -6.03 2.82 -10.43
C CYS A 169 -6.86 1.97 -9.44
N LEU A 170 -7.53 0.93 -9.92
CA LEU A 170 -8.25 -0.01 -9.07
C LEU A 170 -7.31 -0.80 -8.16
N GLN A 171 -6.17 -1.28 -8.66
CA GLN A 171 -5.17 -1.97 -7.85
C GLN A 171 -4.63 -1.08 -6.73
N VAL A 172 -4.44 0.22 -6.99
CA VAL A 172 -4.06 1.20 -5.96
C VAL A 172 -5.14 1.29 -4.89
N TYR A 173 -6.41 1.38 -5.27
CA TYR A 173 -7.54 1.41 -4.33
C TYR A 173 -7.62 0.14 -3.47
N GLU A 174 -7.58 -1.04 -4.10
CA GLU A 174 -7.62 -2.33 -3.41
C GLU A 174 -6.44 -2.49 -2.44
N THR A 175 -5.25 -2.03 -2.84
CA THR A 175 -4.07 -2.05 -1.96
C THR A 175 -4.24 -1.09 -0.78
N MET A 176 -4.86 0.08 -0.99
CA MET A 176 -5.10 1.09 0.04
C MET A 176 -6.11 0.62 1.10
N GLU A 177 -7.07 -0.22 0.73
CA GLU A 177 -8.01 -0.85 1.69
C GLU A 177 -7.32 -1.84 2.63
N VAL A 178 -6.24 -2.47 2.18
CA VAL A 178 -5.56 -3.56 2.90
C VAL A 178 -4.37 -3.05 3.69
N ARG A 179 -3.57 -2.18 3.07
CA ARG A 179 -2.34 -1.64 3.65
C ARG A 179 -2.43 -0.13 3.71
N TRP A 180 -2.14 0.41 4.88
CA TRP A 180 -2.15 1.84 5.10
C TRP A 180 -0.84 2.51 4.66
N GLY A 181 0.27 1.77 4.56
CA GLY A 181 1.51 2.24 3.93
C GLY A 181 1.60 1.71 2.50
N LEU A 182 1.76 2.58 1.51
CA LEU A 182 1.83 2.23 0.08
C LEU A 182 3.06 2.85 -0.58
N MET A 183 3.70 2.12 -1.50
CA MET A 183 4.67 2.71 -2.42
C MET A 183 4.22 2.49 -3.86
N LEU A 184 4.07 3.59 -4.60
CA LEU A 184 3.90 3.59 -6.04
C LEU A 184 5.28 3.72 -6.67
N VAL A 185 5.72 2.66 -7.33
CA VAL A 185 7.04 2.55 -7.96
C VAL A 185 6.87 2.61 -9.46
N GLY A 186 7.73 3.36 -10.14
CA GLY A 186 7.78 3.38 -11.60
C GLY A 186 8.54 4.59 -12.11
N GLU A 187 9.05 4.50 -13.32
CA GLU A 187 9.85 5.58 -13.92
C GLU A 187 9.06 6.90 -14.08
N THR A 188 9.76 7.99 -14.38
CA THR A 188 9.12 9.25 -14.71
C THR A 188 8.26 9.12 -15.96
N GLY A 189 7.06 9.70 -15.94
CA GLY A 189 6.13 9.65 -17.08
C GLY A 189 5.27 8.38 -17.16
N THR A 190 5.28 7.50 -16.16
CA THR A 190 4.37 6.33 -16.10
C THR A 190 2.96 6.66 -15.61
N GLY A 191 2.66 7.94 -15.34
CA GLY A 191 1.32 8.38 -14.91
C GLY A 191 0.99 8.13 -13.44
N LYS A 192 1.98 7.93 -12.55
CA LYS A 192 1.79 7.72 -11.10
C LYS A 192 0.95 8.82 -10.43
N THR A 193 1.39 10.07 -10.50
CA THR A 193 0.64 11.22 -9.98
C THR A 193 -0.77 11.30 -10.57
N THR A 194 -0.91 11.05 -11.87
CA THR A 194 -2.18 11.04 -12.59
C THR A 194 -3.12 9.94 -12.08
N CYS A 195 -2.60 8.74 -11.83
CA CYS A 195 -3.33 7.60 -11.30
C CYS A 195 -3.94 7.94 -9.94
N LEU A 196 -3.15 8.55 -9.05
CA LEU A 196 -3.62 8.98 -7.72
C LEU A 196 -4.66 10.09 -7.80
N ARG A 197 -4.46 11.08 -8.67
CA ARG A 197 -5.44 12.16 -8.88
C ARG A 197 -6.75 11.65 -9.47
N ALA A 198 -6.68 10.78 -10.47
CA ALA A 198 -7.86 10.18 -11.10
C ALA A 198 -8.64 9.31 -10.11
N LEU A 199 -7.93 8.56 -9.27
CA LEU A 199 -8.55 7.77 -8.19
C LEU A 199 -9.20 8.68 -7.13
N SER A 200 -8.49 9.71 -6.65
CA SER A 200 -9.01 10.66 -5.65
C SER A 200 -10.26 11.38 -6.15
N ASN A 201 -10.26 11.86 -7.40
CA ASN A 201 -11.41 12.51 -8.02
C ASN A 201 -12.58 11.53 -8.23
N GLY A 202 -12.31 10.32 -8.73
CA GLY A 202 -13.35 9.31 -8.89
C GLY A 202 -14.00 8.91 -7.56
N LEU A 203 -13.22 8.81 -6.48
CA LEU A 203 -13.73 8.55 -5.14
C LEU A 203 -14.50 9.75 -4.57
N TYR A 204 -14.08 10.97 -4.87
CA TYR A 204 -14.81 12.19 -4.51
C TYR A 204 -16.19 12.22 -5.17
N ASP A 205 -16.29 11.99 -6.47
CA ASP A 205 -17.54 11.99 -7.21
C ASP A 205 -18.53 10.93 -6.69
N LEU A 206 -18.02 9.75 -6.32
CA LEU A 206 -18.82 8.71 -5.69
C LEU A 206 -19.27 9.09 -4.29
N HIS A 207 -18.39 9.68 -3.48
CA HIS A 207 -18.74 10.13 -2.14
C HIS A 207 -19.84 11.20 -2.16
N GLU A 208 -19.71 12.21 -3.03
CA GLU A 208 -20.73 13.23 -3.24
C GLU A 208 -22.04 12.63 -3.77
N GLY A 209 -21.95 11.66 -4.69
CA GLY A 209 -23.11 10.91 -5.17
C GLY A 209 -23.84 10.16 -4.05
N ALA A 210 -23.10 9.59 -3.09
CA ALA A 210 -23.67 8.93 -1.92
C ALA A 210 -24.37 9.93 -0.99
N LEU A 211 -23.78 11.11 -0.74
CA LEU A 211 -24.40 12.19 0.03
C LEU A 211 -25.67 12.75 -0.63
N GLN A 212 -25.77 12.66 -1.96
CA GLN A 212 -26.97 13.01 -2.73
C GLN A 212 -28.05 11.90 -2.72
N GLY A 213 -27.83 10.81 -1.98
CA GLY A 213 -28.78 9.71 -1.82
C GLY A 213 -28.71 8.63 -2.88
N LYS A 214 -27.61 8.50 -3.65
CA LYS A 214 -27.41 7.38 -4.58
C LYS A 214 -26.85 6.15 -3.85
N PRO A 215 -27.63 5.08 -3.66
CA PRO A 215 -27.20 3.92 -2.87
C PRO A 215 -26.09 3.12 -3.54
N GLU A 216 -25.97 3.18 -4.86
CA GLU A 216 -24.91 2.51 -5.64
C GLU A 216 -23.51 3.09 -5.36
N CYS A 217 -23.44 4.35 -4.95
CA CYS A 217 -22.20 5.02 -4.58
C CYS A 217 -21.86 4.84 -3.09
N ALA A 218 -22.76 4.24 -2.30
CA ALA A 218 -22.53 4.00 -0.88
C ALA A 218 -21.36 3.03 -0.68
N GLY A 219 -20.50 3.32 0.30
CA GLY A 219 -19.32 2.50 0.60
C GLY A 219 -18.00 2.99 0.01
N PHE A 220 -17.98 4.04 -0.81
CA PHE A 220 -16.74 4.70 -1.26
C PHE A 220 -16.50 5.98 -0.46
N GLY A 221 -15.31 6.08 0.14
CA GLY A 221 -14.89 7.24 0.92
C GLY A 221 -14.05 8.19 0.09
N GLN A 222 -14.21 9.48 0.31
CA GLN A 222 -13.32 10.50 -0.27
C GLN A 222 -11.87 10.27 0.18
N VAL A 223 -10.91 10.64 -0.66
CA VAL A 223 -9.48 10.66 -0.31
C VAL A 223 -9.00 12.10 -0.22
N ARG A 224 -8.50 12.51 0.94
CA ARG A 224 -7.84 13.81 1.16
C ARG A 224 -6.33 13.59 1.17
N THR A 225 -5.58 14.40 0.44
CA THR A 225 -4.14 14.23 0.27
C THR A 225 -3.35 15.43 0.78
N THR A 226 -2.34 15.19 1.60
CA THR A 226 -1.33 16.19 1.99
C THR A 226 -0.01 15.80 1.35
N ILE A 227 0.55 16.65 0.50
CA ILE A 227 1.74 16.32 -0.32
C ILE A 227 2.98 16.97 0.29
N LEU A 228 4.05 16.20 0.42
CA LEU A 228 5.34 16.66 0.92
C LEU A 228 6.48 16.05 0.10
N ASN A 229 7.51 16.85 -0.21
CA ASN A 229 8.75 16.32 -0.78
C ASN A 229 9.79 16.14 0.34
N PRO A 230 10.13 14.89 0.72
CA PRO A 230 11.02 14.63 1.86
C PRO A 230 12.46 15.09 1.62
N LYS A 231 12.84 15.33 0.36
CA LYS A 231 14.19 15.80 -0.02
C LYS A 231 14.30 17.31 -0.21
N ALA A 232 13.17 18.02 -0.23
CA ALA A 232 13.18 19.47 -0.32
C ALA A 232 13.59 20.14 0.99
N VAL A 233 13.60 19.40 2.10
CA VAL A 233 13.87 19.88 3.46
C VAL A 233 14.96 19.04 4.13
N THR A 234 15.55 19.59 5.18
CA THR A 234 16.52 18.87 6.02
C THR A 234 15.83 17.85 6.93
N MET A 235 16.59 16.89 7.48
CA MET A 235 16.04 15.91 8.43
C MET A 235 15.43 16.55 9.68
N GLY A 236 16.06 17.63 10.18
CA GLY A 236 15.57 18.41 11.30
C GLY A 236 14.24 19.09 10.99
N GLU A 237 14.10 19.70 9.82
CA GLU A 237 12.82 20.28 9.39
C GLU A 237 11.74 19.23 9.10
N LEU A 238 12.13 18.02 8.67
CA LEU A 238 11.19 16.94 8.36
C LEU A 238 10.58 16.32 9.62
N TYR A 239 11.42 15.95 10.59
CA TYR A 239 11.01 15.20 11.80
C TYR A 239 11.03 16.02 13.09
N GLY A 240 11.69 17.18 13.07
CA GLY A 240 11.96 18.01 14.22
C GLY A 240 13.41 17.92 14.65
N GLU A 241 13.89 19.02 15.25
CA GLU A 241 15.24 19.12 15.78
C GLU A 241 15.26 19.86 17.11
N PHE A 242 16.27 19.55 17.92
CA PHE A 242 16.53 20.24 19.16
C PHE A 242 17.43 21.44 18.89
N ASN A 243 16.95 22.64 19.19
CA ASN A 243 17.72 23.86 19.02
C ASN A 243 18.65 24.05 20.22
N GLU A 244 19.96 23.95 20.00
CA GLU A 244 20.97 24.07 21.06
C GLU A 244 21.01 25.46 21.72
N ILE A 245 20.60 26.50 21.00
CA ILE A 245 20.63 27.89 21.48
C ILE A 245 19.41 28.15 22.39
N THR A 246 18.21 27.86 21.90
CA THR A 246 16.97 28.09 22.67
C THR A 246 16.70 27.00 23.70
N ARG A 247 17.34 25.83 23.54
CA ARG A 247 17.07 24.61 24.31
C ARG A 247 15.62 24.12 24.20
N GLU A 248 14.96 24.48 23.10
CA GLU A 248 13.60 24.06 22.81
C GLU A 248 13.58 23.07 21.64
N TRP A 249 12.58 22.22 21.66
CA TRP A 249 12.30 21.30 20.56
C TRP A 249 11.43 22.00 19.51
N HIS A 250 11.86 21.97 18.26
CA HIS A 250 11.05 22.41 17.13
C HIS A 250 10.47 21.19 16.42
N ASP A 251 9.14 21.16 16.28
CA ASP A 251 8.43 20.11 15.54
C ASP A 251 8.68 20.25 14.04
N GLY A 252 8.94 19.10 13.40
CA GLY A 252 9.08 19.03 11.94
C GLY A 252 7.73 18.97 11.21
N LEU A 253 7.81 19.02 9.88
CA LEU A 253 6.65 18.99 8.99
C LEU A 253 5.83 17.71 9.12
N VAL A 254 6.47 16.54 9.21
CA VAL A 254 5.75 15.26 9.33
C VAL A 254 4.92 15.20 10.61
N PRO A 255 5.48 15.43 11.82
CA PRO A 255 4.70 15.52 13.05
C PRO A 255 3.55 16.52 12.97
N TYR A 256 3.79 17.70 12.39
CA TYR A 256 2.80 18.75 12.26
C TYR A 256 1.59 18.28 11.43
N TYR A 257 1.83 17.80 10.20
CA TYR A 257 0.75 17.32 9.34
C TYR A 257 0.06 16.07 9.90
N VAL A 258 0.78 15.16 10.54
CA VAL A 258 0.15 13.98 11.17
C VAL A 258 -0.77 14.41 12.31
N LYS A 259 -0.37 15.36 13.16
CA LYS A 259 -1.23 15.90 14.24
C LYS A 259 -2.48 16.58 13.66
N GLU A 260 -2.33 17.39 12.63
CA GLU A 260 -3.43 18.06 11.94
C GLU A 260 -4.42 17.05 11.32
N MET A 261 -3.90 16.06 10.58
CA MET A 261 -4.71 15.01 9.96
C MET A 261 -5.45 14.17 11.00
N ILE A 262 -4.85 13.90 12.16
CA ILE A 262 -5.53 13.16 13.25
C ILE A 262 -6.75 13.92 13.73
N GLU A 263 -6.66 15.24 13.90
CA GLU A 263 -7.79 16.04 14.37
C GLU A 263 -8.91 16.11 13.32
N GLN A 264 -8.54 16.37 12.06
CA GLN A 264 -9.48 16.35 10.94
C GLN A 264 -10.13 14.97 10.72
N SER A 265 -9.41 13.88 11.02
CA SER A 265 -9.92 12.51 10.90
C SER A 265 -10.98 12.21 11.96
N LYS A 266 -10.79 12.68 13.20
CA LYS A 266 -11.78 12.49 14.27
C LYS A 266 -13.10 13.20 13.97
N GLU A 267 -13.01 14.48 13.56
CA GLU A 267 -14.19 15.27 13.20
C GLU A 267 -14.95 14.62 12.03
N ALA A 268 -14.21 14.17 11.02
CA ALA A 268 -14.82 13.55 9.85
C ALA A 268 -15.46 12.19 10.15
N VAL A 269 -14.92 11.40 11.08
CA VAL A 269 -15.57 10.15 11.54
C VAL A 269 -16.92 10.43 12.18
N ILE A 270 -16.99 11.42 13.08
CA ILE A 270 -18.25 11.79 13.76
C ILE A 270 -19.30 12.26 12.75
N ALA A 271 -18.90 13.12 11.81
CA ALA A 271 -19.80 13.62 10.76
C ALA A 271 -20.29 12.47 9.84
N SER A 272 -19.40 11.53 9.49
CA SER A 272 -19.73 10.38 8.65
C SER A 272 -20.66 9.39 9.33
N GLU A 273 -20.53 9.20 10.65
CA GLU A 273 -21.45 8.38 11.45
C GLU A 273 -22.85 9.00 11.48
N GLN A 274 -22.94 10.30 11.74
CA GLN A 274 -24.21 11.04 11.70
C GLN A 274 -24.88 10.98 10.33
N ALA A 275 -24.12 11.24 9.25
CA ALA A 275 -24.64 11.15 7.89
C ALA A 275 -25.11 9.72 7.54
N SER A 276 -24.40 8.71 8.02
CA SER A 276 -24.79 7.31 7.80
C SER A 276 -26.10 6.95 8.50
N GLU A 277 -26.33 7.47 9.71
CA GLU A 277 -27.57 7.29 10.46
C GLU A 277 -28.76 8.02 9.81
N GLU A 278 -28.56 9.28 9.41
CA GLU A 278 -29.61 10.10 8.78
C GLU A 278 -30.06 9.55 7.44
N MET A 279 -29.12 9.08 6.61
CA MET A 279 -29.40 8.58 5.26
C MET A 279 -29.69 7.07 5.22
N GLY A 280 -29.53 6.35 6.34
CA GLY A 280 -29.72 4.90 6.42
C GLY A 280 -28.78 4.08 5.51
N MET A 281 -27.65 4.66 5.11
CA MET A 281 -26.67 4.03 4.20
C MET A 281 -25.26 4.23 4.73
N LYS A 282 -24.36 3.27 4.46
CA LYS A 282 -22.98 3.35 4.95
C LYS A 282 -22.19 4.38 4.15
N ILE A 283 -21.96 5.54 4.77
CA ILE A 283 -21.04 6.57 4.26
C ILE A 283 -19.73 6.40 5.03
N PRO A 284 -18.65 5.94 4.38
CA PRO A 284 -17.37 5.82 5.04
C PRO A 284 -16.72 7.21 5.19
N PRO A 285 -15.97 7.44 6.28
CA PRO A 285 -15.26 8.69 6.50
C PRO A 285 -14.16 8.88 5.45
N PRO A 286 -13.76 10.13 5.18
CA PRO A 286 -12.66 10.42 4.28
C PRO A 286 -11.36 9.77 4.78
N ARG A 287 -10.58 9.24 3.84
CA ARG A 287 -9.26 8.69 4.09
C ARG A 287 -8.21 9.77 3.89
N ASP A 288 -7.42 10.01 4.93
CA ASP A 288 -6.37 11.03 4.95
C ASP A 288 -5.03 10.41 4.55
N VAL A 289 -4.48 10.84 3.42
CA VAL A 289 -3.25 10.29 2.83
C VAL A 289 -2.12 11.31 2.92
N LEU A 290 -1.06 10.97 3.66
CA LEU A 290 0.18 11.73 3.64
C LEU A 290 1.04 11.20 2.49
N TRP A 291 1.19 12.00 1.44
CA TRP A 291 1.86 11.66 0.19
C TRP A 291 3.26 12.26 0.14
N PHE A 292 4.25 11.38 0.16
CA PHE A 292 5.65 11.72 -0.04
C PHE A 292 6.00 11.61 -1.54
N ASP A 293 6.18 12.76 -2.19
CA ASP A 293 6.62 12.86 -3.59
C ASP A 293 8.12 13.14 -3.64
N GLY A 294 8.91 12.07 -3.80
CA GLY A 294 10.36 12.18 -3.85
C GLY A 294 11.07 10.84 -3.60
N PRO A 295 12.38 10.77 -3.88
CA PRO A 295 13.13 9.54 -3.75
C PRO A 295 13.26 9.10 -2.29
N VAL A 296 13.16 7.79 -2.07
CA VAL A 296 13.37 7.16 -0.78
C VAL A 296 14.84 6.79 -0.61
N ASP A 297 15.40 7.08 0.56
CA ASP A 297 16.70 6.56 0.99
C ASP A 297 16.60 5.98 2.39
N ALA A 298 17.60 5.14 2.70
CA ALA A 298 17.67 4.40 3.95
C ALA A 298 17.66 5.28 5.21
N ILE A 299 18.10 6.54 5.16
CA ILE A 299 18.31 7.36 6.36
C ILE A 299 16.99 7.94 6.86
N TRP A 300 16.24 8.65 6.01
CA TRP A 300 15.01 9.29 6.48
C TRP A 300 13.86 8.31 6.65
N ILE A 301 13.75 7.33 5.75
CA ILE A 301 12.66 6.36 5.81
C ILE A 301 12.78 5.43 7.02
N GLU A 302 13.98 5.31 7.61
CA GLU A 302 14.17 4.50 8.80
C GLU A 302 13.37 5.01 9.98
N SER A 303 13.25 6.34 10.14
CA SER A 303 12.41 6.97 11.16
C SER A 303 10.92 6.61 11.00
N MET A 304 10.50 6.22 9.80
CA MET A 304 9.12 5.78 9.51
C MET A 304 8.87 4.30 9.78
N ASN A 305 9.89 3.49 10.02
CA ASN A 305 9.72 2.04 10.15
C ASN A 305 8.78 1.62 11.29
N SER A 306 8.76 2.38 12.38
CA SER A 306 7.86 2.16 13.52
C SER A 306 6.42 2.52 13.18
N VAL A 307 6.23 3.59 12.41
CA VAL A 307 4.89 3.97 11.98
C VAL A 307 4.40 2.94 10.99
N LEU A 308 5.19 2.60 9.96
CA LEU A 308 4.95 1.64 8.85
C LEU A 308 4.66 0.19 9.29
N ASP A 309 4.85 -0.14 10.57
CA ASP A 309 4.50 -1.45 11.12
C ASP A 309 3.01 -1.55 11.52
N ASP A 310 2.58 -2.72 11.97
CA ASP A 310 1.18 -2.96 12.40
C ASP A 310 0.75 -2.04 13.57
N ASN A 311 1.71 -1.46 14.29
CA ASN A 311 1.46 -0.59 15.45
C ASN A 311 0.91 0.79 15.08
N LYS A 312 1.22 1.32 13.87
CA LYS A 312 0.83 2.66 13.41
C LYS A 312 1.25 3.80 14.37
N ILE A 313 2.45 3.72 14.95
CA ILE A 313 2.98 4.71 15.89
C ILE A 313 4.20 5.41 15.29
N LEU A 314 4.08 6.72 15.07
CA LEU A 314 5.21 7.58 14.74
C LEU A 314 5.97 7.90 16.03
N CYS A 315 7.21 7.45 16.09
CA CYS A 315 8.12 7.72 17.20
C CYS A 315 9.11 8.81 16.79
N LEU A 316 9.12 9.92 17.52
CA LEU A 316 10.05 11.03 17.29
C LEU A 316 11.26 10.94 18.23
N SER A 317 12.34 11.62 17.85
CA SER A 317 13.59 11.64 18.61
C SER A 317 13.49 12.35 19.96
N ASN A 318 12.51 13.25 20.13
CA ASN A 318 12.17 13.85 21.42
C ASN A 318 11.46 12.88 22.39
N GLY A 319 11.11 11.67 21.93
CA GLY A 319 10.40 10.65 22.70
C GLY A 319 8.88 10.66 22.50
N ASP A 320 8.33 11.62 21.75
CA ASP A 320 6.91 11.68 21.44
C ASP A 320 6.48 10.48 20.60
N ARG A 321 5.29 9.98 20.90
CA ARG A 321 4.68 8.83 20.24
C ARG A 321 3.29 9.20 19.77
N ILE A 322 3.14 9.36 18.47
CA ILE A 322 1.89 9.77 17.84
C ILE A 322 1.28 8.54 17.16
N LYS A 323 0.13 8.09 17.66
CA LYS A 323 -0.59 6.95 17.08
C LYS A 323 -1.55 7.44 16.00
N LEU A 324 -1.43 6.90 14.80
CA LEU A 324 -2.31 7.23 13.67
C LEU A 324 -3.68 6.56 13.84
N THR A 325 -4.71 7.19 13.28
CA THR A 325 -6.05 6.60 13.19
C THR A 325 -6.11 5.57 12.06
N ASN A 326 -7.14 4.72 12.05
CA ASN A 326 -7.28 3.69 11.01
C ASN A 326 -7.66 4.24 9.63
N ASN A 327 -8.11 5.49 9.55
CA ASN A 327 -8.50 6.16 8.31
C ASN A 327 -7.34 6.96 7.69
N MET A 328 -6.14 6.86 8.25
CA MET A 328 -4.95 7.48 7.69
C MET A 328 -4.13 6.48 6.90
N ALA A 329 -3.50 6.96 5.83
CA ALA A 329 -2.54 6.22 5.03
C ALA A 329 -1.30 7.06 4.74
N MET A 330 -0.17 6.40 4.52
CA MET A 330 1.07 7.00 4.02
C MET A 330 1.35 6.45 2.64
N LEU A 331 1.62 7.35 1.69
CA LEU A 331 1.88 7.01 0.32
C LEU A 331 3.25 7.55 -0.09
N PHE A 332 4.06 6.72 -0.74
CA PHE A 332 5.36 7.12 -1.29
C PHE A 332 5.31 6.99 -2.81
N GLU A 333 5.46 8.09 -3.53
CA GLU A 333 5.68 8.07 -4.98
C GLU A 333 7.18 8.08 -5.24
N VAL A 334 7.69 7.00 -5.83
CA VAL A 334 9.13 6.81 -6.05
C VAL A 334 9.43 6.32 -7.47
N ALA A 335 10.61 6.67 -7.96
CA ALA A 335 11.12 6.17 -9.24
C ALA A 335 11.60 4.72 -9.13
N ASP A 336 12.46 4.45 -8.15
CA ASP A 336 13.03 3.14 -7.86
C ASP A 336 13.27 2.96 -6.35
N LEU A 337 13.60 1.72 -5.95
CA LEU A 337 13.82 1.34 -4.56
C LEU A 337 15.24 0.80 -4.32
N ARG A 338 16.21 1.13 -5.18
CA ARG A 338 17.58 0.56 -5.12
C ARG A 338 18.32 0.90 -3.82
N VAL A 339 17.98 2.05 -3.23
CA VAL A 339 18.61 2.58 -2.01
C VAL A 339 17.71 2.38 -0.78
N ALA A 340 16.51 1.84 -0.98
CA ALA A 340 15.61 1.50 0.12
C ALA A 340 16.00 0.16 0.74
N SER A 341 15.82 0.01 2.04
CA SER A 341 16.09 -1.27 2.69
C SER A 341 14.95 -2.26 2.40
N PRO A 342 15.24 -3.58 2.25
CA PRO A 342 14.21 -4.60 2.11
C PRO A 342 13.23 -4.62 3.30
N ALA A 343 13.67 -4.23 4.49
CA ALA A 343 12.81 -4.17 5.67
C ALA A 343 11.72 -3.09 5.54
N THR A 344 12.02 -1.96 4.90
CA THR A 344 11.04 -0.91 4.61
C THR A 344 10.09 -1.37 3.49
N VAL A 345 10.62 -1.96 2.42
CA VAL A 345 9.80 -2.49 1.31
C VAL A 345 8.77 -3.50 1.81
N SER A 346 9.17 -4.42 2.71
CA SER A 346 8.28 -5.45 3.27
C SER A 346 7.08 -4.94 4.08
N ARG A 347 7.11 -3.67 4.51
CA ARG A 347 6.06 -3.05 5.35
C ARG A 347 4.99 -2.34 4.53
N CYS A 348 5.27 -1.98 3.28
CA CYS A 348 4.37 -1.20 2.45
C CYS A 348 3.71 -2.08 1.38
N GLY A 349 2.52 -1.70 0.92
CA GLY A 349 1.89 -2.26 -0.28
C GLY A 349 2.57 -1.73 -1.53
N MET A 350 3.09 -2.64 -2.36
CA MET A 350 3.82 -2.29 -3.58
C MET A 350 2.86 -2.27 -4.77
N ILE A 351 2.85 -1.15 -5.49
CA ILE A 351 2.24 -1.07 -6.82
C ILE A 351 3.31 -0.61 -7.81
N TYR A 352 3.53 -1.40 -8.86
CA TYR A 352 4.43 -1.05 -9.95
C TYR A 352 3.62 -0.53 -11.15
N LEU A 353 4.00 0.65 -11.65
CA LEU A 353 3.44 1.26 -12.87
C LEU A 353 4.50 1.24 -13.97
N GLU A 354 4.15 0.59 -15.08
CA GLU A 354 5.02 0.42 -16.23
C GLU A 354 4.62 1.37 -17.36
N LYS A 355 5.59 1.88 -18.13
CA LYS A 355 5.32 2.81 -19.25
C LYS A 355 4.49 2.17 -20.38
N THR A 356 4.66 0.86 -20.58
CA THR A 356 3.94 0.10 -21.61
C THR A 356 2.43 0.07 -21.38
N GLN A 357 1.98 0.23 -20.12
CA GLN A 357 0.55 0.13 -19.75
C GLN A 357 -0.28 1.34 -20.20
N LEU A 358 0.34 2.52 -20.30
CA LEU A 358 -0.35 3.70 -20.80
C LEU A 358 -0.45 3.68 -22.33
N GLY A 359 0.60 3.21 -23.00
CA GLY A 359 0.72 3.19 -24.46
C GLY A 359 0.84 4.59 -25.08
N TRP A 360 1.82 4.80 -25.95
CA TRP A 360 2.06 6.11 -26.58
C TRP A 360 0.86 6.63 -27.40
N LEU A 361 0.03 5.72 -27.93
CA LEU A 361 -1.18 6.06 -28.69
C LEU A 361 -2.18 6.85 -27.84
N HIS A 362 -2.42 6.42 -26.59
CA HIS A 362 -3.36 7.11 -25.70
C HIS A 362 -2.86 8.51 -25.30
N GLU A 363 -1.55 8.67 -25.14
CA GLU A 363 -0.94 9.99 -24.93
C GLU A 363 -1.14 10.86 -26.18
N ALA A 364 -0.79 10.35 -27.36
CA ALA A 364 -0.90 11.08 -28.63
C ALA A 364 -2.35 11.49 -28.94
N ASP A 365 -3.32 10.61 -28.70
CA ASP A 365 -4.74 10.92 -28.88
C ASP A 365 -5.22 11.99 -27.90
N SER A 366 -4.79 11.93 -26.63
CA SER A 366 -5.10 12.99 -25.64
C SER A 366 -4.56 14.35 -26.08
N TRP A 367 -3.32 14.40 -26.58
CA TRP A 367 -2.73 15.62 -27.13
C TRP A 367 -3.40 16.10 -28.41
N LYS A 368 -3.83 15.18 -29.28
CA LYS A 368 -4.55 15.49 -30.51
C LYS A 368 -5.91 16.12 -30.22
N ASP A 369 -6.65 15.60 -29.25
CA ASP A 369 -7.94 16.14 -28.85
C ASP A 369 -7.76 17.54 -28.25
N LEU A 370 -6.79 17.69 -27.34
CA LEU A 370 -6.46 18.99 -26.74
C LEU A 370 -6.00 20.02 -27.78
N PHE A 371 -5.22 19.58 -28.78
CA PHE A 371 -4.82 20.44 -29.90
C PHE A 371 -6.02 20.84 -30.77
N SER A 372 -6.94 19.91 -31.05
CA SER A 372 -8.13 20.17 -31.85
C SER A 372 -9.11 21.11 -31.14
N GLU A 373 -9.22 21.01 -29.82
CA GLU A 373 -9.99 21.94 -28.99
C GLU A 373 -9.35 23.34 -28.93
N ALA A 374 -8.03 23.41 -28.80
CA ALA A 374 -7.30 24.68 -28.74
C ALA A 374 -7.23 25.39 -30.11
N PHE A 375 -7.17 24.63 -31.21
CA PHE A 375 -7.04 25.13 -32.57
C PHE A 375 -8.07 24.48 -33.51
N PRO A 376 -9.35 24.91 -33.44
CA PRO A 376 -10.44 24.33 -34.24
C PRO A 376 -10.42 24.73 -35.73
N HIS A 377 -9.34 25.33 -36.24
CA HIS A 377 -9.24 25.92 -37.58
C HIS A 377 -8.07 25.38 -38.41
#